data_AF-A0A9Q3E3J2-F1
#
_entry.id   AF-A0A9Q3E3J2-F1
#
_cell.length_a   1.000
_cell.length_b   1.000
_cell.length_c   1.000
_cell.angle_alpha   90.00
_cell.angle_beta   90.00
_cell.angle_gamma   90.00
#
_symmetry.space_group_name_H-M   'P 1'
#
loop_
_entity.id
_entity.type
_entity.pdbx_description
1 polymer ?
#
loop_
_entity_poly.entity_id
_entity_poly.type
_entity_poly.pdbx_seq_one_letter_code
_entity_poly.pdbx_strand_id
1 'polypeptide(L)'
;MITNWANNSWRFKMGNALESAIFNSEKDKPLTWFFKQKDRLSALQPDMSDTRINTKILRKCGGGLEHAIKCRCVEPCSTED
;
A
#
# COMPACT_ATOMS: atom_id res chain seq x y z
N MET A 1 -16.05 2.28 18.19
CA MET A 1 -15.19 2.82 19.26
C MET A 1 -13.87 3.23 18.63
N ILE A 2 -13.56 4.53 18.58
CA ILE A 2 -12.29 5.02 18.00
C ILE A 2 -11.27 5.07 19.13
N THR A 3 -10.37 4.09 19.18
CA THR A 3 -9.27 4.02 20.16
C THR A 3 -8.22 5.07 19.81
N ASN A 4 -8.36 6.28 20.37
CA ASN A 4 -7.49 7.43 20.15
C ASN A 4 -6.17 7.34 20.95
N TRP A 5 -5.45 6.22 20.85
CA TRP A 5 -4.19 5.95 21.59
C TRP A 5 -2.92 6.31 20.81
N ALA A 6 -3.05 6.67 19.53
CA ALA A 6 -1.94 7.11 18.72
C ALA A 6 -1.60 8.58 19.03
N ASN A 7 -0.69 8.80 19.99
CA ASN A 7 0.00 10.08 20.18
C ASN A 7 0.49 10.60 18.80
N ASN A 8 0.38 11.90 18.54
CA ASN A 8 0.86 12.56 17.32
C ASN A 8 2.28 12.13 16.90
N SER A 9 3.18 11.89 17.85
CA SER A 9 4.54 11.36 17.58
C SER A 9 4.52 9.95 16.98
N TRP A 10 3.59 9.09 17.39
CA TRP A 10 3.43 7.75 16.79
C TRP A 10 2.90 7.86 15.36
N ARG A 11 1.91 8.73 15.12
CA ARG A 11 1.37 8.97 13.77
C ARG A 11 2.46 9.46 12.82
N PHE A 12 3.29 10.40 13.29
CA PHE A 12 4.43 10.91 12.54
C PHE A 12 5.46 9.81 12.22
N LYS A 13 5.88 9.03 13.22
CA LYS A 13 6.81 7.90 13.01
C LYS A 13 6.26 6.88 12.03
N MET A 14 4.97 6.55 12.13
CA MET A 14 4.32 5.60 11.25
C MET A 14 4.19 6.12 9.82
N GLY A 15 3.88 7.42 9.66
CA GLY A 15 3.88 8.11 8.38
C GLY A 15 5.23 8.03 7.70
N ASN A 16 6.31 8.46 8.38
CA ASN A 16 7.67 8.38 7.83
C ASN A 16 8.07 6.94 7.47
N ALA A 17 7.73 5.97 8.33
CA ALA A 17 8.04 4.56 8.08
C ALA A 17 7.30 3.98 6.86
N LEU A 18 6.12 4.52 6.52
CA LEU A 18 5.40 4.18 5.29
C LEU A 18 5.99 4.91 4.08
N GLU A 19 6.40 6.16 4.24
CA GLU A 19 6.99 6.95 3.16
C GLU A 19 8.32 6.37 2.67
N SER A 20 9.19 5.97 3.60
CA SER A 20 10.49 5.36 3.29
C SER A 20 10.40 3.87 2.90
N ALA A 21 9.24 3.23 3.05
CA ALA A 21 9.06 1.83 2.68
C ALA A 21 8.88 1.70 1.16
N ILE A 22 9.99 1.53 0.44
CA ILE A 22 10.00 1.13 -0.98
C ILE A 22 10.22 -0.38 -1.04
N PHE A 23 9.42 -1.08 -1.86
CA PHE A 23 9.54 -2.52 -2.02
C PHE A 23 10.81 -2.89 -2.80
N ASN A 24 11.58 -3.83 -2.27
CA ASN A 24 12.76 -4.39 -2.92
C ASN A 24 12.59 -5.91 -3.11
N SER A 25 12.54 -6.38 -4.35
CA SER A 25 12.32 -7.80 -4.67
C SER A 25 13.42 -8.75 -4.22
N GLU A 26 14.64 -8.26 -4.00
CA GLU A 26 15.77 -9.07 -3.53
C GLU A 26 15.78 -9.23 -2.01
N LYS A 27 15.20 -8.26 -1.29
CA LYS A 27 15.26 -8.18 0.18
C LYS A 27 13.94 -8.50 0.85
N ASP A 28 12.82 -8.14 0.22
CA ASP A 28 11.49 -8.20 0.81
C ASP A 28 10.71 -9.42 0.32
N LYS A 29 10.02 -10.08 1.23
CA LYS A 29 8.99 -11.08 0.89
C LYS A 29 7.71 -10.35 0.51
N PRO A 30 7.17 -10.50 -0.72
CA PRO A 30 6.06 -9.69 -1.23
C PRO A 30 4.85 -9.66 -0.30
N LEU A 31 4.39 -10.83 0.14
CA LEU A 31 3.19 -10.96 0.96
C LEU A 31 3.36 -10.33 2.35
N THR A 32 4.48 -10.61 3.02
CA THR A 32 4.80 -10.06 4.34
C THR A 32 4.95 -8.54 4.28
N TRP A 33 5.63 -8.04 3.25
CA TRP A 33 5.81 -6.61 3.06
C TRP A 33 4.48 -5.90 2.78
N PHE A 34 3.65 -6.49 1.92
CA PHE A 34 2.32 -5.98 1.59
C PHE A 34 1.44 -5.86 2.84
N PHE A 35 1.31 -6.93 3.62
CA PHE A 35 0.49 -6.91 4.84
C PHE A 35 0.98 -5.87 5.84
N LYS A 36 2.30 -5.73 5.99
CA LYS A 36 2.90 -4.70 6.84
C LYS A 36 2.51 -3.28 6.39
N GLN A 37 2.51 -2.99 5.09
CA GLN A 37 2.07 -1.66 4.61
C GLN A 37 0.56 -1.47 4.73
N LYS A 38 -0.23 -2.53 4.51
CA LYS A 38 -1.68 -2.53 4.71
C LYS A 38 -2.04 -2.18 6.14
N ASP A 39 -1.42 -2.83 7.12
CA ASP A 39 -1.70 -2.57 8.55
C ASP A 39 -1.35 -1.13 8.95
N ARG A 40 -0.23 -0.60 8.42
CA ARG A 40 0.15 0.81 8.62
C ARG A 40 -0.89 1.78 8.05
N LEU A 41 -1.37 1.51 6.84
CA LEU A 41 -2.39 2.32 6.18
C LEU A 41 -3.73 2.24 6.89
N SER A 42 -4.18 1.05 7.28
CA SER A 42 -5.42 0.86 8.05
C SER A 42 -5.36 1.55 9.42
N ALA A 43 -4.19 1.59 10.05
CA ALA A 43 -4.03 2.28 11.34
C ALA A 43 -3.94 3.82 11.21
N LEU A 44 -3.38 4.33 10.11
CA LEU A 44 -3.27 5.77 9.85
C LEU A 44 -4.55 6.36 9.23
N GLN A 45 -5.23 5.59 8.39
CA GLN A 45 -6.36 6.00 7.56
C GLN A 45 -7.43 4.89 7.55
N PRO A 46 -8.14 4.67 8.67
CA PRO A 46 -9.09 3.56 8.81
C PRO A 46 -10.26 3.62 7.82
N ASP A 47 -10.63 4.82 7.38
CA ASP A 47 -11.75 5.03 6.44
C ASP A 47 -11.35 4.85 4.96
N MET A 48 -10.13 4.38 4.69
CA MET A 48 -9.65 4.19 3.32
C MET A 48 -10.14 2.86 2.74
N SER A 49 -10.67 2.89 1.52
CA SER A 49 -11.06 1.66 0.80
C SER A 49 -9.86 0.79 0.44
N ASP A 50 -10.09 -0.53 0.40
CA ASP A 50 -9.04 -1.51 0.05
C ASP A 50 -8.40 -1.22 -1.31
N THR A 51 -9.18 -0.81 -2.31
CA THR A 51 -8.66 -0.40 -3.63
C THR A 51 -7.63 0.73 -3.52
N ARG A 52 -7.91 1.72 -2.67
CA ARG A 52 -7.04 2.88 -2.48
C ARG A 52 -5.81 2.54 -1.64
N ILE A 53 -5.95 1.65 -0.65
CA ILE A 53 -4.82 1.06 0.08
C ILE A 53 -3.90 0.32 -0.90
N ASN A 54 -4.45 -0.58 -1.70
CA ASN A 54 -3.70 -1.37 -2.68
C ASN A 54 -2.96 -0.49 -3.68
N THR A 55 -3.63 0.56 -4.20
CA THR A 55 -3.02 1.52 -5.13
C THR A 55 -1.84 2.26 -4.49
N LYS A 56 -1.97 2.69 -3.23
CA LYS A 56 -0.87 3.33 -2.50
C LYS A 56 0.31 2.39 -2.30
N ILE A 57 0.05 1.11 -1.98
CA ILE A 57 1.11 0.11 -1.80
C ILE A 57 1.79 -0.19 -3.15
N LEU A 58 1.04 -0.30 -4.25
CA LEU A 58 1.59 -0.51 -5.58
C LEU A 58 2.52 0.62 -6.03
N ARG A 59 2.19 1.89 -5.71
CA ARG A 59 3.07 3.04 -5.99
C ARG A 59 4.41 3.01 -5.23
N LYS A 60 4.52 2.18 -4.19
CA LYS A 60 5.76 1.94 -3.46
C LYS A 60 6.59 0.80 -4.07
N CYS A 61 6.05 0.10 -5.06
CA CYS A 61 6.83 -0.74 -5.94
C CYS A 61 7.58 0.15 -6.95
N GLY A 62 8.83 -0.17 -7.25
CA GLY A 62 9.57 0.55 -8.29
C GLY A 62 8.82 0.51 -9.63
N GLY A 63 8.97 1.55 -10.46
CA GLY A 63 8.14 1.75 -11.67
C GLY A 63 8.07 0.56 -12.63
N GLY A 64 9.15 -0.22 -12.76
CA GLY A 64 9.15 -1.45 -13.57
C GLY A 64 8.23 -2.56 -13.02
N LEU A 65 8.15 -2.70 -11.69
CA LEU A 65 7.28 -3.67 -11.03
C LEU A 65 5.82 -3.19 -11.02
N GLU A 66 5.58 -1.90 -10.75
CA GLU A 66 4.23 -1.32 -10.86
C GLU A 66 3.67 -1.50 -12.29
N HIS A 67 4.49 -1.22 -13.30
CA HIS A 67 4.14 -1.42 -14.70
C HIS A 67 3.86 -2.91 -15.01
N ALA A 68 4.75 -3.82 -14.60
CA ALA A 68 4.57 -5.26 -14.84
C ALA A 68 3.30 -5.84 -14.18
N ILE A 69 2.93 -5.34 -12.99
CA ILE A 69 1.70 -5.76 -12.31
C ILE A 69 0.48 -5.23 -13.07
N LYS A 70 0.47 -3.94 -13.45
CA LYS A 70 -0.65 -3.34 -14.20
C LYS A 70 -0.88 -4.01 -15.55
N CYS A 71 0.19 -4.35 -16.29
CA CYS A 71 0.06 -5.04 -17.58
C CYS A 71 -0.42 -6.49 -17.47
N ARG A 72 -0.28 -7.14 -16.30
CA ARG A 72 -0.80 -8.50 -16.05
C ARG A 72 -2.22 -8.51 -15.53
N CYS A 73 -2.67 -7.42 -14.94
CA CYS A 73 -4.09 -7.20 -14.69
C CYS A 73 -4.76 -6.90 -16.02
N VAL A 74 -5.25 -7.95 -16.67
CA VAL A 74 -6.19 -7.82 -17.78
C VAL A 74 -7.43 -7.18 -17.18
N GLU A 75 -7.61 -5.87 -17.32
CA GLU A 75 -8.98 -5.36 -17.28
C GLU A 75 -9.74 -6.17 -18.32
N PRO A 76 -10.86 -6.84 -17.96
CA PRO A 76 -11.72 -7.40 -19.00
C PRO A 76 -12.03 -6.21 -19.90
N CYS A 77 -11.54 -6.30 -21.14
CA CYS A 77 -11.79 -5.32 -22.18
C CYS A 77 -13.30 -5.05 -22.17
N SER A 78 -13.71 -3.91 -21.61
CA SER A 78 -15.05 -3.38 -21.84
C SER A 78 -15.12 -3.12 -23.33
N THR A 79 -15.58 -4.14 -24.04
CA THR A 79 -16.15 -4.00 -25.37
C THR A 79 -17.52 -3.39 -25.11
N GLU A 80 -17.55 -2.08 -24.92
CA GLU A 80 -18.76 -1.31 -25.14
C GLU A 80 -18.86 -1.11 -26.66
N ASP A 81 -19.78 -1.87 -27.27
CA ASP A 81 -20.32 -1.66 -28.62
C ASP A 81 -21.07 -0.31 -28.72
#